data_AF-A0A351E7Q1-F1
#
_entry.id   AF-A0A351E7Q1-F1
#
_cell.length_a   1.000
_cell.length_b   1.000
_cell.length_c   1.000
_cell.angle_alpha   90.00
_cell.angle_beta   90.00
_cell.angle_gamma   90.00
#
_symmetry.space_group_name_H-M   'P 1'
#
loop_
_entity.id
_entity.type
_entity.pdbx_description
1 polymer ?
#
loop_
_entity_poly.entity_id
_entity_poly.type
_entity_poly.pdbx_seq_one_letter_code
_entity_poly.pdbx_strand_id
1 'polypeptide(L)'
;MTDVGAYLSEPTEIEKEMVKRIRTFWNNDNFVNCSRYLVKTDDERREVIGAIKDGIIKTTEDLALYIFQISEDRKKENNHG
;
A
#
# COMPACT_ATOMS: atom_id res chain seq x y z
N MET A 1 -6.56 21.10 1.15
CA MET A 1 -6.17 19.70 0.86
C MET A 1 -4.67 19.63 1.04
N THR A 2 -4.19 18.96 2.09
CA THR A 2 -2.76 18.78 2.31
C THR A 2 -2.25 17.80 1.26
N ASP A 3 -1.23 18.21 0.50
CA ASP A 3 -0.59 17.34 -0.49
C ASP A 3 0.16 16.23 0.26
N VAL A 4 -0.47 15.06 0.36
CA VAL A 4 0.08 13.88 1.05
C VAL A 4 1.39 13.43 0.39
N GLY A 5 1.62 13.78 -0.89
CA GLY A 5 2.83 13.46 -1.62
C GLY A 5 4.07 14.23 -1.14
N ALA A 6 3.90 15.43 -0.58
CA ALA A 6 5.02 16.32 -0.20
C ALA A 6 5.87 15.81 0.97
N TYR A 7 5.42 14.77 1.68
CA TYR A 7 6.08 14.24 2.90
C TYR A 7 6.55 12.79 2.77
N LEU A 8 6.39 12.16 1.62
CA LEU A 8 6.87 10.78 1.42
C LEU A 8 8.34 10.80 1.02
N SER A 9 9.14 9.96 1.67
CA SER A 9 10.53 9.72 1.27
C SER A 9 10.61 9.19 -0.17
N GLU A 10 11.81 9.27 -0.74
CA GLU A 10 12.09 8.60 -2.02
C GLU A 10 11.69 7.12 -1.92
N PRO A 11 10.86 6.61 -2.85
CA PRO A 11 10.38 5.24 -2.80
C PRO A 11 11.52 4.23 -3.02
N THR A 12 11.51 3.14 -2.25
CA THR A 12 12.39 1.99 -2.50
C THR A 12 12.04 1.32 -3.83
N GLU A 13 12.92 0.47 -4.38
CA GLU A 13 12.61 -0.30 -5.59
C GLU A 13 11.38 -1.21 -5.42
N ILE A 14 11.16 -1.72 -4.20
CA ILE A 14 9.98 -2.53 -3.86
C ILE A 14 8.73 -1.64 -3.83
N GLU A 15 8.82 -0.44 -3.27
CA GLU A 15 7.73 0.52 -3.28
C GLU A 15 7.35 0.93 -4.71
N LYS A 16 8.34 1.15 -5.59
CA LYS A 16 8.10 1.46 -7.01
C LYS A 16 7.32 0.34 -7.70
N GLU A 17 7.70 -0.93 -7.47
CA GLU A 17 6.97 -2.07 -8.04
C GLU A 17 5.54 -2.19 -7.47
N MET A 18 5.37 -1.97 -6.17
CA MET A 18 4.03 -1.93 -5.56
C MET A 18 3.17 -0.83 -6.19
N VAL A 19 3.69 0.40 -6.29
CA VAL A 19 2.99 1.54 -6.91
C VAL A 19 2.62 1.24 -8.36
N LYS A 20 3.53 0.66 -9.13
CA LYS A 20 3.28 0.26 -10.52
C LYS A 20 2.09 -0.69 -10.63
N ARG A 21 1.98 -1.67 -9.73
CA ARG A 21 0.86 -2.62 -9.69
C ARG A 21 -0.43 -1.97 -9.22
N ILE A 22 -0.38 -1.16 -8.17
CA ILE A 22 -1.56 -0.42 -7.68
C ILE A 22 -2.19 0.42 -8.81
N ARG A 23 -1.35 1.08 -9.62
CA ARG A 23 -1.81 1.89 -10.76
C ARG A 23 -2.52 1.08 -11.85
N THR A 24 -2.37 -0.25 -11.91
CA THR A 24 -3.14 -1.09 -12.85
C THR A 24 -4.58 -1.29 -12.41
N PHE A 25 -4.88 -1.19 -11.11
CA PHE A 25 -6.25 -1.22 -10.59
C PHE A 25 -6.89 0.16 -10.65
N TRP A 26 -6.15 1.18 -10.21
CA TRP A 26 -6.63 2.55 -10.24
C TRP A 26 -5.48 3.54 -10.38
N ASN A 27 -5.35 4.15 -11.56
CA ASN A 27 -4.34 5.16 -11.82
C ASN A 27 -4.79 6.53 -11.25
N ASN A 28 -4.80 6.64 -9.92
CA ASN A 28 -5.19 7.85 -9.19
C ASN A 28 -4.11 8.20 -8.15
N ASP A 29 -3.55 9.41 -8.24
CA ASP A 29 -2.41 9.81 -7.41
C ASP A 29 -2.75 9.92 -5.92
N ASN A 30 -3.98 10.35 -5.57
CA ASN A 30 -4.41 10.38 -4.17
C ASN A 30 -4.50 8.96 -3.60
N PHE A 31 -5.08 8.04 -4.36
CA PHE A 31 -5.15 6.63 -3.95
C PHE A 31 -3.74 6.04 -3.79
N VAL A 32 -2.85 6.26 -4.76
CA VAL A 32 -1.45 5.81 -4.68
C VAL A 32 -0.73 6.40 -3.46
N ASN A 33 -0.87 7.70 -3.20
CA ASN A 33 -0.24 8.35 -2.06
C ASN A 33 -0.80 7.86 -0.72
N CYS A 34 -2.13 7.63 -0.62
CA CYS A 34 -2.73 6.99 0.55
C CYS A 34 -2.18 5.57 0.76
N SER A 35 -2.06 4.78 -0.30
CA SER A 35 -1.47 3.44 -0.24
C SER A 35 -0.02 3.46 0.24
N ARG A 36 0.80 4.34 -0.33
CA ARG A 36 2.19 4.56 0.12
C ARG A 36 2.25 5.02 1.58
N TYR A 37 1.29 5.83 2.01
CA TYR A 37 1.21 6.28 3.40
C TYR A 37 0.83 5.15 4.36
N LEU A 38 -0.02 4.21 3.97
CA LEU A 38 -0.51 3.13 4.84
C LEU A 38 0.45 1.92 4.89
N VAL A 39 1.12 1.62 3.78
CA VAL A 39 2.11 0.53 3.65
C VAL A 39 3.51 1.09 3.92
N LYS A 40 4.05 0.83 5.11
CA LYS A 40 5.24 1.49 5.65
C LYS A 40 6.54 0.72 5.39
N THR A 41 6.49 -0.59 5.39
CA THR A 41 7.71 -1.43 5.35
C THR A 41 7.84 -2.18 4.02
N ASP A 42 9.06 -2.58 3.67
CA ASP A 42 9.27 -3.39 2.46
C ASP A 42 8.63 -4.78 2.56
N ASP A 43 8.43 -5.33 3.76
CA ASP A 43 7.75 -6.59 3.96
C ASP A 43 6.26 -6.48 3.68
N GLU A 44 5.60 -5.43 4.18
CA GLU A 44 4.21 -5.13 3.86
C GLU A 44 4.03 -4.86 2.35
N ARG A 45 4.98 -4.16 1.71
CA ARG A 45 4.94 -3.93 0.27
C ARG A 45 5.05 -5.25 -0.51
N ARG A 46 5.93 -6.16 -0.08
CA ARG A 46 6.04 -7.51 -0.67
C ARG A 46 4.75 -8.30 -0.52
N GLU A 47 4.08 -8.18 0.62
CA GLU A 47 2.80 -8.82 0.87
C GLU A 47 1.73 -8.33 -0.11
N VAL A 48 1.57 -7.01 -0.28
CA VAL A 48 0.64 -6.43 -1.27
C VAL A 48 0.96 -6.92 -2.68
N ILE A 49 2.23 -6.90 -3.07
CA ILE A 49 2.68 -7.39 -4.39
C ILE A 49 2.34 -8.88 -4.56
N GLY A 50 2.55 -9.70 -3.53
CA GLY A 50 2.21 -11.12 -3.51
C GLY A 50 0.72 -11.34 -3.68
N ALA A 51 -0.10 -10.69 -2.87
CA ALA A 51 -1.56 -10.79 -2.94
C ALA A 51 -2.14 -10.37 -4.31
N ILE A 52 -1.54 -9.39 -4.99
CA ILE A 52 -1.89 -9.05 -6.37
C ILE A 52 -1.48 -10.18 -7.34
N LYS A 53 -0.25 -10.70 -7.23
CA LYS A 53 0.27 -11.75 -8.12
C LYS A 53 -0.51 -13.05 -7.99
N ASP A 54 -0.89 -13.41 -6.77
CA ASP A 54 -1.58 -14.66 -6.44
C ASP A 54 -3.09 -14.57 -6.74
N GLY A 55 -3.56 -13.41 -7.20
CA GLY A 55 -4.97 -13.18 -7.55
C GLY A 55 -5.90 -13.12 -6.34
N ILE A 56 -5.37 -12.83 -5.14
CA ILE A 56 -6.16 -12.57 -3.94
C ILE A 56 -6.86 -11.21 -4.08
N ILE A 57 -6.12 -10.20 -4.54
CA ILE A 57 -6.65 -8.86 -4.85
C ILE A 57 -7.08 -8.84 -6.32
N LYS A 58 -8.38 -8.66 -6.58
CA LYS A 58 -8.95 -8.70 -7.94
C LYS A 58 -9.61 -7.39 -8.35
N THR A 59 -10.02 -6.58 -7.38
CA THR A 59 -10.70 -5.31 -7.60
C THR A 59 -10.00 -4.18 -6.85
N THR A 60 -10.34 -2.94 -7.21
CA THR A 60 -9.88 -1.76 -6.49
C THR A 60 -10.36 -1.73 -5.04
N GLU A 61 -11.55 -2.29 -4.77
CA GLU A 61 -12.09 -2.41 -3.42
C GLU A 61 -11.30 -3.42 -2.57
N ASP A 62 -10.97 -4.60 -3.12
CA ASP A 62 -10.09 -5.58 -2.45
C ASP A 62 -8.76 -4.94 -2.08
N LEU A 63 -8.17 -4.19 -3.02
CA LEU A 63 -6.89 -3.52 -2.81
C LEU A 63 -6.96 -2.50 -1.67
N ALA A 64 -8.01 -1.68 -1.63
CA ALA A 64 -8.20 -0.68 -0.58
C ALA A 64 -8.36 -1.34 0.80
N LEU A 65 -9.18 -2.39 0.88
CA LEU A 65 -9.43 -3.13 2.12
C LEU A 65 -8.17 -3.88 2.59
N TYR A 66 -7.43 -4.50 1.67
CA TYR A 66 -6.19 -5.23 1.99
C TYR A 66 -5.12 -4.30 2.56
N ILE A 67 -4.90 -3.14 1.93
CA ILE A 67 -3.94 -2.13 2.43
C ILE A 67 -4.35 -1.59 3.79
N PHE A 68 -5.66 -1.36 4.00
CA PHE A 68 -6.17 -0.93 5.29
C PHE A 68 -5.93 -2.01 6.37
N GLN A 69 -6.17 -3.28 6.06
CA GLN A 69 -5.95 -4.42 6.95
C GLN A 69 -4.48 -4.51 7.40
N ILE A 70 -3.52 -4.43 6.46
CA ILE A 70 -2.08 -4.37 6.77
C ILE A 70 -1.78 -3.26 7.80
N SER A 71 -2.32 -2.06 7.57
CA SER A 71 -2.09 -0.93 8.46
C SER A 71 -2.66 -1.17 9.86
N GLU A 72 -3.82 -1.80 9.97
CA GLU A 72 -4.44 -2.12 11.26
C GLU A 72 -3.71 -3.24 12.00
N ASP A 73 -3.21 -4.25 11.29
CA ASP A 73 -2.46 -5.34 11.92
C ASP A 73 -1.14 -4.84 12.50
N ARG A 74 -0.40 -4.00 11.77
CA ARG A 74 0.78 -3.30 12.32
C ARG A 74 0.45 -2.48 13.57
N LYS A 75 -0.69 -1.77 13.62
CA LYS A 75 -1.10 -1.02 14.81
C LYS A 75 -1.35 -1.94 16.00
N LYS A 76 -1.99 -3.10 15.78
CA LYS A 76 -2.23 -4.08 16.85
C LYS A 76 -0.92 -4.63 17.39
N GLU A 77 0.03 -4.98 16.53
CA GLU A 77 1.35 -5.47 16.94
C GLU A 77 2.09 -4.43 17.79
N ASN A 78 2.09 -3.16 17.38
CA ASN A 78 2.74 -2.09 18.14
C ASN A 78 2.06 -1.73 19.46
N ASN A 79 0.77 -2.04 19.63
CA ASN A 79 0.01 -1.75 20.86
C ASN A 79 0.09 -2.88 21.90
N HIS A 80 0.67 -4.03 21.56
CA HIS A 80 0.86 -5.17 22.47
C HIS A 80 2.35 -5.42 22.78
N GLY A 81 3.23 -4.46 22.44
CA GLY A 81 4.67 -4.48 22.70
C GLY A 81 5.09 -3.58 23.86
#